data_AF-A0A167MNE2-F1
#
_entry.id   AF-A0A167MNE2-F1
#
_cell.length_a   1.000
_cell.length_b   1.000
_cell.length_c   1.000
_cell.angle_alpha   90.00
_cell.angle_beta   90.00
_cell.angle_gamma   90.00
#
_symmetry.space_group_name_H-M   'P 1'
#
loop_
_entity.id
_entity.type
_entity.pdbx_description
1 polymer ?
#
loop_
_entity_poly.entity_id
_entity_poly.type
_entity_poly.pdbx_seq_one_letter_code
_entity_poly.pdbx_strand_id
1 'polypeptide(L)'
;MDKVKRQEILTLSWGIHDEVEQAIVHHTAVEGDDDWSEKQRLLIADMSLHLLQTALKPEPMCHEKLKNNLNAILTLSNDFVGEVDLKQVADALYSIEKA
;
A
#
# COMPACT_ATOMS: atom_id res chain seq x y z
N MET A 1 15.58 -15.33 5.89
CA MET A 1 15.49 -15.53 4.42
C MET A 1 16.88 -15.36 3.84
N ASP A 2 17.32 -16.26 2.96
CA ASP A 2 18.60 -16.12 2.27
C ASP A 2 18.55 -15.01 1.21
N LYS A 3 19.73 -14.56 0.75
CA LYS A 3 19.85 -13.42 -0.17
C LYS A 3 19.24 -13.70 -1.54
N VAL A 4 19.34 -14.94 -2.04
CA VAL A 4 18.85 -15.31 -3.38
C VAL A 4 17.33 -15.30 -3.37
N LYS A 5 16.70 -15.99 -2.41
CA LYS A 5 15.25 -16.02 -2.27
C LYS A 5 14.66 -14.63 -2.06
N ARG A 6 15.31 -13.78 -1.26
CA ARG A 6 14.90 -12.38 -1.07
C ARG A 6 14.89 -11.62 -2.39
N GLN A 7 15.95 -11.75 -3.18
CA GLN A 7 16.06 -11.06 -4.45
C GLN A 7 15.03 -11.56 -5.47
N GLU A 8 14.75 -12.87 -5.50
CA GLU A 8 13.70 -13.45 -6.34
C GLU A 8 12.32 -12.87 -6.00
N ILE A 9 11.98 -12.75 -4.70
CA ILE A 9 10.71 -12.16 -4.27
C ILE A 9 10.63 -10.68 -4.65
N LEU A 10 11.72 -9.92 -4.48
CA LEU A 10 11.76 -8.52 -4.89
C LEU A 10 11.59 -8.36 -6.40
N THR A 11 12.29 -9.18 -7.20
CA THR A 11 12.17 -9.15 -8.67
C THR A 11 10.74 -9.48 -9.10
N LEU A 12 10.13 -10.50 -8.51
CA LEU A 12 8.74 -10.87 -8.81
C LEU A 12 7.76 -9.76 -8.40
N SER A 13 7.98 -9.11 -7.25
CA SER A 13 7.06 -8.06 -6.79
C SER A 13 7.07 -6.82 -7.67
N TRP A 14 8.18 -6.50 -8.36
CA TRP A 14 8.21 -5.46 -9.40
C TRP A 14 7.31 -5.82 -10.59
N GLY A 15 7.40 -7.06 -11.08
CA GLY A 15 6.53 -7.49 -12.19
C GLY A 15 5.04 -7.49 -11.82
N ILE A 16 4.70 -7.91 -10.60
CA ILE A 16 3.30 -7.86 -10.12
C ILE A 16 2.84 -6.41 -9.95
N HIS A 17 3.70 -5.52 -9.43
CA HIS A 17 3.41 -4.09 -9.30
C HIS A 17 3.03 -3.49 -10.66
N ASP A 18 3.82 -3.76 -11.70
CA ASP A 18 3.56 -3.20 -13.03
C ASP A 18 2.20 -3.66 -13.59
N GLU A 19 1.82 -4.93 -13.42
CA GLU A 19 0.51 -5.44 -13.83
C GLU A 19 -0.65 -4.80 -13.07
N VAL A 20 -0.49 -4.60 -11.76
CA VAL A 20 -1.51 -3.95 -10.91
C VAL A 20 -1.64 -2.47 -11.27
N GLU A 21 -0.52 -1.76 -11.47
CA GLU A 21 -0.52 -0.35 -11.87
C GLU A 21 -1.22 -0.16 -13.22
N GLN A 22 -0.96 -1.04 -14.19
CA GLN A 22 -1.70 -1.02 -15.46
C GLN A 22 -3.20 -1.22 -15.24
N ALA A 23 -3.62 -2.16 -14.39
CA ALA A 23 -5.03 -2.35 -14.09
C ALA A 23 -5.67 -1.10 -13.46
N ILE A 24 -4.96 -0.42 -12.54
CA ILE A 24 -5.41 0.83 -11.91
C ILE A 24 -5.58 1.94 -12.95
N VAL A 25 -4.60 2.11 -13.84
CA VAL A 25 -4.62 3.16 -14.88
C VAL A 25 -5.80 2.98 -15.84
N HIS A 26 -6.15 1.74 -16.18
CA HIS A 26 -7.29 1.44 -17.04
C HIS A 26 -8.64 1.47 -16.31
N HIS A 27 -8.65 1.54 -14.97
CA HIS A 27 -9.87 1.59 -14.18
C HIS A 27 -10.35 3.04 -13.99
N THR A 28 -11.43 3.44 -14.67
CA THR A 28 -11.87 4.84 -14.73
C THR A 28 -12.62 5.34 -13.50
N ALA A 29 -13.11 4.43 -12.64
CA ALA A 29 -13.89 4.81 -11.46
C ALA A 29 -13.17 5.81 -10.56
N VAL A 30 -13.95 6.69 -9.93
CA VAL A 30 -13.52 7.62 -8.89
C VAL A 30 -14.33 7.39 -7.62
N GLU A 31 -13.91 8.03 -6.52
CA GLU A 31 -14.62 7.94 -5.25
C GLU A 31 -16.09 8.36 -5.41
N GLY A 32 -17.01 7.49 -4.96
CA GLY A 32 -18.45 7.66 -5.11
C GLY A 32 -19.08 6.92 -6.29
N ASP A 33 -18.29 6.42 -7.24
CA ASP A 33 -18.79 5.54 -8.30
C ASP A 33 -19.09 4.13 -7.76
N ASP A 34 -20.04 3.42 -8.39
CA ASP A 34 -20.40 2.04 -8.02
C ASP A 34 -19.18 1.09 -8.07
N ASP A 35 -18.28 1.28 -9.05
CA ASP A 35 -17.09 0.47 -9.24
C ASP A 35 -15.88 0.94 -8.43
N TRP A 36 -16.02 1.97 -7.58
CA TRP A 36 -14.93 2.50 -6.75
C TRP A 36 -14.28 1.42 -5.89
N SER A 37 -15.09 0.53 -5.32
CA SER A 37 -14.59 -0.55 -4.45
C SER A 37 -13.65 -1.52 -5.19
N GLU A 38 -13.83 -1.75 -6.49
CA GLU A 38 -12.93 -2.58 -7.30
C GLU A 38 -11.60 -1.85 -7.53
N LYS A 39 -11.64 -0.56 -7.84
CA LYS A 39 -10.43 0.25 -7.94
C LYS A 39 -9.66 0.32 -6.63
N GLN A 40 -10.36 0.44 -5.49
CA GLN A 40 -9.71 0.42 -4.17
C GLN A 40 -9.00 -0.92 -3.91
N ARG A 41 -9.57 -2.06 -4.32
CA ARG A 41 -8.89 -3.37 -4.19
C ARG A 41 -7.54 -3.38 -4.93
N LEU A 42 -7.50 -2.83 -6.15
CA LEU A 42 -6.27 -2.71 -6.92
C LEU A 42 -5.27 -1.76 -6.26
N LEU A 43 -5.71 -0.61 -5.77
CA LEU A 43 -4.87 0.35 -5.04
C LEU A 43 -4.28 -0.25 -3.74
N ILE A 44 -5.07 -1.04 -3.00
CA ILE A 44 -4.59 -1.76 -1.80
C ILE A 44 -3.53 -2.79 -2.19
N ALA A 45 -3.74 -3.54 -3.28
CA ALA A 45 -2.77 -4.51 -3.77
C ALA A 45 -1.43 -3.83 -4.13
N ASP A 46 -1.49 -2.70 -4.84
CA ASP A 46 -0.32 -1.90 -5.20
C ASP A 46 0.45 -1.40 -3.98
N MET A 47 -0.24 -0.75 -3.04
CA MET A 47 0.41 -0.25 -1.82
C MET A 47 0.97 -1.37 -0.93
N SER A 48 0.36 -2.56 -0.97
CA SER A 48 0.88 -3.76 -0.29
C SER A 48 2.19 -4.26 -0.92
N LEU A 49 2.34 -4.15 -2.25
CA LEU A 49 3.60 -4.45 -2.95
C LEU A 49 4.69 -3.43 -2.59
N HIS A 50 4.35 -2.15 -2.50
CA HIS A 50 5.29 -1.14 -1.99
C HIS A 50 5.73 -1.41 -0.54
N LEU A 51 4.82 -1.85 0.34
CA LEU A 51 5.17 -2.27 1.69
C LEU A 51 6.10 -3.48 1.70
N LEU A 52 5.78 -4.51 0.91
CA LEU A 52 6.61 -5.71 0.74
C LEU A 52 8.02 -5.34 0.27
N GLN A 53 8.13 -4.53 -0.79
CA GLN A 53 9.40 -4.06 -1.34
C GLN A 53 10.20 -3.25 -0.31
N THR A 54 9.52 -2.39 0.46
CA THR A 54 10.15 -1.59 1.53
C THR A 54 10.69 -2.47 2.65
N ALA A 55 9.94 -3.49 3.06
CA ALA A 55 10.31 -4.38 4.17
C ALA A 55 11.37 -5.42 3.79
N LEU A 56 11.43 -5.83 2.52
CA LEU A 56 12.37 -6.86 2.05
C LEU A 56 13.69 -6.31 1.52
N LYS A 57 13.80 -4.99 1.33
CA LYS A 57 15.07 -4.35 0.97
C LYS A 57 16.17 -4.69 1.98
N PRO A 58 17.41 -4.96 1.52
CA PRO A 58 18.51 -5.35 2.41
C PRO A 58 19.02 -4.19 3.26
N GLU A 59 18.73 -2.94 2.89
CA GLU A 59 19.05 -1.74 3.66
C GLU A 59 18.24 -1.66 4.97
N PRO A 60 18.68 -0.85 5.94
CA PRO A 60 17.86 -0.53 7.11
C PRO A 60 16.48 0.01 6.71
N MET A 61 15.48 -0.32 7.51
CA MET A 61 14.10 0.10 7.28
C MET A 61 14.00 1.63 7.19
N CYS A 62 13.47 2.12 6.07
CA CYS A 62 13.15 3.54 5.93
C CYS A 62 11.81 3.80 6.63
N HIS A 63 11.86 4.36 7.85
CA HIS A 63 10.66 4.60 8.67
C HIS A 63 9.65 5.53 8.00
N GLU A 64 10.11 6.51 7.22
CA GLU A 64 9.25 7.40 6.44
C GLU A 64 8.46 6.61 5.39
N LYS A 65 9.12 5.76 4.60
CA LYS A 65 8.44 4.92 3.60
C LYS A 65 7.47 3.93 4.24
N LEU A 66 7.86 3.32 5.36
CA LEU A 66 6.95 2.46 6.13
C LEU A 66 5.69 3.23 6.55
N LYS A 67 5.86 4.44 7.11
CA LYS A 67 4.76 5.32 7.52
C LYS A 67 3.84 5.66 6.34
N ASN A 68 4.42 6.03 5.19
CA ASN A 68 3.67 6.37 3.98
C ASN A 68 2.86 5.16 3.46
N ASN A 69 3.49 3.98 3.39
CA ASN A 69 2.81 2.75 2.97
C ASN A 69 1.63 2.40 3.89
N LEU A 70 1.84 2.48 5.21
CA LEU A 70 0.79 2.18 6.19
C LEU A 70 -0.36 3.19 6.11
N ASN A 71 -0.06 4.49 6.01
CA ASN A 71 -1.10 5.51 5.87
C ASN A 71 -1.96 5.28 4.61
N ALA A 72 -1.35 4.98 3.47
CA ALA A 72 -2.08 4.73 2.23
C ALA A 72 -2.95 3.47 2.35
N ILE A 73 -2.41 2.36 2.86
CA ILE A 73 -3.17 1.11 3.05
C ILE A 73 -4.36 1.34 3.98
N LEU A 74 -4.16 2.00 5.13
CA LEU A 74 -5.23 2.29 6.08
C LEU A 74 -6.31 3.19 5.48
N THR A 75 -5.91 4.24 4.77
CA THR A 75 -6.85 5.17 4.10
C THR A 75 -7.69 4.44 3.06
N LEU A 76 -7.07 3.63 2.20
CA LEU A 76 -7.77 2.87 1.16
C LEU A 76 -8.65 1.75 1.73
N SER A 77 -8.27 1.18 2.87
CA SER A 77 -8.99 0.07 3.51
C SER A 77 -10.18 0.54 4.34
N ASN A 78 -10.32 1.85 4.59
CA ASN A 78 -11.32 2.40 5.50
C ASN A 78 -12.75 1.97 5.15
N ASP A 79 -13.11 1.97 3.87
CA ASP A 79 -14.46 1.64 3.42
C ASP A 79 -14.79 0.14 3.52
N PHE A 80 -13.78 -0.71 3.75
CA PHE A 80 -13.94 -2.16 3.90
C PHE A 80 -14.01 -2.63 5.36
N VAL A 81 -13.62 -1.79 6.33
CA VAL A 81 -13.55 -2.15 7.75
C VAL A 81 -14.41 -1.17 8.55
N GLY A 82 -15.68 -1.51 8.75
CA GLY A 82 -16.67 -0.62 9.37
C GLY A 82 -16.56 -0.50 10.90
N GLU A 83 -15.75 -1.34 11.54
CA GLU A 83 -15.62 -1.41 13.00
C GLU A 83 -14.62 -0.40 13.57
N VAL A 84 -13.73 0.15 12.73
CA VAL A 84 -12.63 1.03 13.14
C VAL A 84 -12.50 2.16 12.13
N ASP A 85 -12.33 3.40 12.62
CA ASP A 85 -11.97 4.54 11.78
C ASP A 85 -10.48 4.44 11.38
N LEU A 86 -10.20 3.69 10.31
CA LEU A 86 -8.85 3.49 9.82
C LEU A 86 -8.24 4.78 9.28
N LYS A 87 -9.07 5.71 8.77
CA LYS A 87 -8.62 7.03 8.34
C LYS A 87 -8.07 7.85 9.50
N GLN A 88 -8.77 7.87 10.64
CA GLN A 88 -8.28 8.52 11.86
C GLN A 88 -6.93 7.93 12.32
N VAL A 89 -6.78 6.60 12.25
CA VAL A 89 -5.50 5.93 12.58
C VAL A 89 -4.41 6.34 11.58
N ALA A 90 -4.73 6.43 10.30
CA ALA A 90 -3.81 6.86 9.25
C ALA A 90 -3.34 8.31 9.47
N ASP A 91 -4.23 9.22 9.84
CA ASP A 91 -3.91 10.62 10.16
C ASP A 91 -3.03 10.74 11.41
N ALA A 92 -3.25 9.87 12.41
CA ALA A 92 -2.46 9.84 13.64
C ALA A 92 -0.98 9.53 13.37
N LEU A 93 -0.65 8.79 12.30
CA LEU A 93 0.73 8.48 11.92
C LEU A 93 1.57 9.74 11.64
N TYR A 94 0.96 10.84 11.19
CA TYR A 94 1.64 12.12 10.94
C TYR A 94 1.40 13.15 12.04
N SER A 95 0.53 12.85 13.00
CA SER A 95 0.13 13.80 14.04
C SER A 95 1.17 13.96 15.16
N ILE A 96 2.29 13.23 15.11
CA ILE A 96 3.37 13.26 16.11
C ILE A 96 4.65 13.91 15.53
N GLU A 97 4.53 15.13 15.02
CA GLU A 97 5.68 16.04 14.81
C GLU A 97 5.67 17.24 15.78
N LYS A 98 5.00 17.10 16.93
CA LYS A 98 5.17 18.03 18.06
C LYS A 98 5.32 17.26 19.38
N ALA A 99 6.56 16.96 19.74
CA ALA A 99 7.05 16.94 21.11
C ALA A 99 8.57 17.15 21.10
#